data_AF-A0A1Q5R8F9-F1
#
_entry.id   AF-A0A1Q5R8F9-F1
#
_cell.length_a   1.000
_cell.length_b   1.000
_cell.length_c   1.000
_cell.angle_alpha   90.00
_cell.angle_beta   90.00
_cell.angle_gamma   90.00
#
_symmetry.space_group_name_H-M   'P 1'
#
loop_
_entity.id
_entity.type
_entity.pdbx_description
1 polymer ?
#
loop_
_entity_poly.entity_id
_entity_poly.type
_entity_poly.pdbx_seq_one_letter_code
_entity_poly.pdbx_strand_id
1 'polypeptide(L)'
;MLAYVSEANKRAFVSVQVFKGGLGGAPMTSWSLRIPLVRATAARRPTIASCDKHRHARLGHLTVEPLKTCKAKWAENRDKARFYYDLIPDQDEVLDKAMTLYEAAEHESAPQDWLQLALDLMLASTPNAKGVTEHYAAALVDSMMDDPEIWQGHKPGFSAPVIVRTLREVRRASAFVPAHAEFISLCQKHRQQFNRWQLDLTTLHNIRDAAENILINLGEVAEPDGEYPF
;
A
#
# COMPACT_ATOMS: atom_id res chain seq x y z
N MET A 1 2.89 -30.40 -14.75
CA MET A 1 3.65 -29.17 -15.04
C MET A 1 5.11 -29.58 -15.15
N LEU A 2 5.62 -29.75 -16.37
CA LEU A 2 7.01 -30.13 -16.62
C LEU A 2 7.70 -28.94 -17.29
N ALA A 3 8.65 -28.31 -16.60
CA ALA A 3 9.46 -27.23 -17.16
C ALA A 3 10.77 -27.83 -17.67
N TYR A 4 11.02 -27.69 -18.97
CA TYR A 4 12.29 -28.05 -19.59
C TYR A 4 13.07 -26.76 -19.84
N VAL A 5 14.29 -26.65 -19.30
CA VAL A 5 15.18 -25.50 -19.52
C VAL A 5 16.30 -25.95 -20.43
N SER A 6 16.37 -25.39 -21.64
CA SER A 6 17.45 -25.62 -22.60
C SER A 6 18.45 -24.47 -22.51
N GLU A 7 19.69 -24.77 -22.12
CA GLU A 7 20.81 -23.82 -22.10
C GLU A 7 21.38 -23.61 -23.51
N ALA A 8 20.73 -22.74 -24.29
CA ALA A 8 21.38 -22.08 -25.43
C ALA A 8 20.63 -20.80 -25.77
N ASN A 9 21.36 -19.67 -25.77
CA ASN A 9 20.96 -18.28 -26.04
C ASN A 9 20.39 -17.44 -24.90
N LYS A 10 21.11 -16.35 -24.59
CA LYS A 10 20.88 -15.34 -23.55
C LYS A 10 19.68 -14.42 -23.84
N ARG A 11 18.47 -14.98 -23.97
CA ARG A 11 17.21 -14.24 -23.83
C ARG A 11 16.20 -15.16 -23.16
N ALA A 12 15.92 -14.91 -21.88
CA ALA A 12 14.91 -15.66 -21.14
C ALA A 12 13.52 -15.30 -21.69
N PHE A 13 12.82 -16.29 -22.24
CA PHE A 13 11.41 -16.23 -22.58
C PHE A 13 10.69 -17.30 -21.78
N VAL A 14 9.57 -16.95 -21.14
CA VAL A 14 8.67 -17.93 -20.53
C VAL A 14 7.60 -18.23 -21.56
N SER A 15 7.57 -19.46 -22.09
CA SER A 15 6.47 -19.94 -22.90
C SER A 15 5.43 -20.60 -22.00
N VAL A 16 4.23 -20.02 -21.97
CA VAL A 16 3.07 -20.64 -21.30
C VAL A 16 2.19 -21.22 -22.40
N GLN A 17 2.11 -22.54 -22.47
CA GLN A 17 1.13 -23.23 -23.32
C GLN A 17 -0.15 -23.43 -22.52
N VAL A 18 -1.22 -22.75 -22.92
CA VAL A 18 -2.55 -22.94 -22.34
C VAL A 18 -3.33 -23.90 -23.24
N PHE A 19 -3.60 -25.10 -22.74
CA PHE A 19 -4.49 -26.06 -23.40
C PHE A 19 -5.91 -25.86 -22.89
N LYS A 20 -6.81 -25.39 -23.75
CA LYS A 20 -8.24 -25.32 -23.44
C LYS A 20 -8.84 -26.71 -23.68
N GLY A 21 -9.01 -27.49 -22.62
CA GLY A 21 -9.69 -28.79 -22.67
C GLY A 21 -11.20 -28.58 -22.86
N GLY A 22 -11.65 -28.64 -24.11
CA GLY A 22 -13.07 -28.75 -24.44
C GLY A 22 -13.46 -30.20 -24.68
N LEU A 23 -14.40 -30.72 -23.89
CA LEU A 23 -15.16 -31.92 -24.24
C LEU A 23 -16.02 -31.60 -25.47
N GLY A 24 -15.48 -31.85 -26.67
CA GLY A 24 -16.25 -31.74 -27.91
C GLY A 24 -15.44 -31.24 -29.10
N GLY A 25 -14.72 -32.15 -29.76
CA GLY A 25 -14.53 -32.22 -31.22
C GLY A 25 -14.04 -31.02 -32.04
N ALA A 26 -13.63 -29.90 -31.45
CA ALA A 26 -13.16 -28.73 -32.19
C ALA A 26 -11.63 -28.76 -32.41
N PRO A 27 -11.12 -28.30 -33.58
CA PRO A 27 -9.69 -28.27 -33.86
C PRO A 27 -8.95 -27.32 -32.91
N MET A 28 -7.85 -27.82 -32.32
CA MET A 28 -6.97 -27.04 -31.44
C MET A 28 -6.41 -25.82 -32.17
N THR A 29 -6.84 -24.63 -31.78
CA THR A 29 -6.17 -23.38 -32.20
C THR A 29 -5.10 -23.04 -31.17
N SER A 30 -3.84 -23.07 -31.60
CA SER A 30 -2.70 -22.65 -30.79
C SER A 30 -2.52 -21.14 -30.95
N TRP A 31 -2.56 -20.41 -29.84
CA TRP A 31 -2.23 -18.99 -29.82
C TRP A 31 -0.91 -18.82 -29.08
N SER A 32 0.08 -18.23 -29.74
CA SER A 32 1.36 -17.91 -29.13
C SER A 32 1.38 -16.43 -28.74
N LEU A 33 1.31 -16.14 -27.45
CA LEU A 33 1.48 -14.78 -26.93
C LEU A 33 2.96 -14.55 -26.63
N ARG A 34 3.63 -13.72 -27.44
CA ARG A 34 5.02 -13.31 -27.19
C ARG A 34 5.01 -12.07 -26.32
N ILE A 35 5.18 -12.24 -25.02
CA ILE A 35 5.36 -11.11 -24.09
C ILE A 35 6.85 -10.77 -24.07
N PRO A 36 7.27 -9.57 -24.49
CA PRO A 36 8.65 -9.15 -24.29
C PRO A 36 8.90 -9.04 -22.78
N LEU A 37 9.93 -9.75 -22.30
CA LEU A 37 10.44 -9.55 -20.94
C LEU A 37 11.03 -8.13 -20.90
N VAL A 38 10.22 -7.14 -20.54
CA VAL A 38 10.72 -5.79 -20.26
C VAL A 38 11.62 -5.94 -19.05
N ARG A 39 12.91 -5.76 -19.31
CA ARG A 39 13.98 -5.72 -18.33
C ARG A 39 13.53 -4.76 -17.22
N ALA A 40 13.18 -5.29 -16.06
CA ALA A 40 13.03 -4.48 -14.86
C ALA A 40 14.38 -3.82 -14.63
N THR A 41 14.50 -2.55 -15.03
CA THR A 41 15.62 -1.71 -14.66
C THR A 41 15.55 -1.55 -13.15
N ALA A 42 16.34 -2.34 -12.45
CA ALA A 42 16.79 -2.00 -11.12
C ALA A 42 17.44 -0.62 -11.21
N ALA A 43 16.75 0.41 -10.71
CA ALA A 43 17.34 1.61 -10.16
C ALA A 43 16.22 2.57 -9.76
N ARG A 44 15.88 2.57 -8.47
CA ARG A 44 15.86 3.77 -7.63
C ARG A 44 15.48 3.38 -6.21
N ARG A 45 16.48 2.89 -5.47
CA ARG A 45 16.62 3.37 -4.10
C ARG A 45 16.77 4.90 -4.22
N PRO A 46 16.06 5.73 -3.45
CA PRO A 46 16.54 7.07 -3.21
C PRO A 46 17.81 6.92 -2.39
N THR A 47 18.95 6.75 -3.05
CA THR A 47 20.22 7.17 -2.47
C THR A 47 20.06 8.66 -2.19
N ILE A 48 20.05 9.00 -0.90
CA ILE A 48 20.28 10.34 -0.39
C ILE A 48 21.70 10.73 -0.85
N ALA A 49 21.79 11.17 -2.10
CA ALA A 49 23.00 11.60 -2.78
C ALA A 49 22.60 12.56 -3.89
N SER A 50 21.93 13.65 -3.48
CA SER A 50 21.63 14.78 -4.37
C SER A 50 21.52 16.07 -3.55
N CYS A 51 22.58 16.39 -2.82
CA CYS A 51 22.90 17.76 -2.44
C CYS A 51 24.24 18.20 -3.07
N ASP A 52 24.54 17.76 -4.29
CA ASP A 52 25.83 18.05 -4.96
C ASP A 52 25.73 19.00 -6.17
N LYS A 53 24.63 19.78 -6.28
CA LYS A 53 24.55 20.93 -7.21
C LYS A 53 24.70 22.30 -6.54
N HIS A 54 24.97 22.34 -5.23
CA HIS A 54 25.46 23.55 -4.54
C HIS A 54 26.91 23.42 -4.07
N ARG A 55 27.61 22.36 -4.47
CA ARG A 55 29.05 22.20 -4.26
C ARG A 55 29.78 23.08 -5.28
N HIS A 56 30.48 24.11 -4.79
CA HIS A 56 31.51 24.92 -5.48
C HIS A 56 31.18 26.32 -6.03
N ALA A 57 29.98 26.90 -5.84
CA ALA A 57 29.73 28.29 -6.29
C ALA A 57 29.43 29.33 -5.20
N ARG A 58 29.48 28.97 -3.90
CA ARG A 58 29.40 29.92 -2.77
C ARG A 58 30.32 29.49 -1.62
N LEU A 59 31.63 29.51 -1.86
CA LEU A 59 32.63 29.50 -0.78
C LEU A 59 32.80 30.92 -0.23
N GLY A 60 31.79 31.36 0.51
CA GLY A 60 31.82 32.57 1.33
C GLY A 60 30.87 32.34 2.49
N HIS A 61 31.42 31.98 3.65
CA HIS A 61 30.70 31.75 4.91
C HIS A 61 29.74 30.54 4.94
N LEU A 62 30.30 29.33 5.00
CA LEU A 62 29.66 28.25 5.77
C LEU A 62 30.14 28.39 7.21
N THR A 63 29.38 29.11 8.03
CA THR A 63 29.54 29.07 9.48
C THR A 63 29.11 27.68 9.95
N VAL A 64 30.07 26.78 10.13
CA VAL A 64 29.86 25.56 10.92
C VAL A 64 29.48 26.05 12.32
N GLU A 65 28.20 25.92 12.69
CA GLU A 65 27.77 26.25 14.03
C GLU A 65 28.59 25.38 15.02
N PRO A 66 29.24 25.98 16.03
CA PRO A 66 30.06 25.22 16.97
C PRO A 66 29.17 24.24 17.73
N LEU A 67 29.63 22.99 17.93
CA LEU A 67 28.91 21.91 18.65
C LEU A 67 28.24 22.33 19.98
N LYS A 68 28.73 23.40 20.62
CA LYS A 68 28.14 24.00 21.82
C LYS A 68 26.76 24.63 21.58
N THR A 69 26.49 25.22 20.40
CA THR A 69 25.17 25.80 20.06
C THR A 69 24.15 24.71 19.76
N CYS A 70 24.57 23.58 19.18
CA CYS A 70 23.69 22.43 18.93
C CYS A 70 23.21 21.77 20.23
N LYS A 71 24.10 21.53 21.20
CA LYS A 71 23.71 20.98 22.51
C LYS A 71 22.75 21.90 23.26
N ALA A 72 22.94 23.21 23.20
CA ALA A 72 22.02 24.17 23.81
C ALA A 72 20.61 24.13 23.17
N LYS A 73 20.54 24.05 21.83
CA LYS A 73 19.28 23.89 21.09
C LYS A 73 18.59 22.54 21.39
N TRP A 74 19.35 21.46 21.61
CA TRP A 74 18.77 20.18 22.01
C TRP A 74 18.25 20.20 23.45
N ALA A 75 18.99 20.83 24.37
CA ALA A 75 18.54 21.00 25.75
C ALA A 75 17.23 21.81 25.83
N GLU A 76 17.05 22.82 24.98
CA GLU A 76 15.80 23.59 24.88
C GLU A 76 14.62 22.74 24.36
N ASN A 77 14.89 21.77 23.49
CA ASN A 77 13.86 20.89 22.92
C ASN A 77 13.67 19.57 23.69
N ARG A 78 14.42 19.37 24.79
CA ARG A 78 14.41 18.14 25.59
C ARG A 78 13.01 17.73 26.03
N ASP A 79 12.26 18.66 26.64
CA ASP A 79 10.94 18.34 27.21
C ASP A 79 9.93 17.98 26.11
N LYS A 80 10.03 18.61 24.94
CA LYS A 80 9.21 18.26 23.77
C LYS A 80 9.59 16.89 23.21
N ALA A 81 10.88 16.58 23.13
CA ALA A 81 11.37 15.29 22.67
C ALA A 81 10.90 14.17 23.60
N ARG A 82 11.01 14.35 24.93
CA ARG A 82 10.45 13.41 25.93
C ARG A 82 8.94 13.24 25.76
N PHE A 83 8.21 14.34 25.61
CA PHE A 83 6.76 14.26 25.40
C PHE A 83 6.39 13.40 24.18
N TYR A 84 7.04 13.59 23.04
CA TYR A 84 6.78 12.76 21.85
C TYR A 84 7.26 11.32 22.00
N TYR A 85 8.40 11.12 22.68
CA TYR A 85 8.93 9.78 23.00
C TYR A 85 8.06 9.01 24.01
N ASP A 86 7.30 9.69 24.86
CA ASP A 86 6.38 9.00 25.78
C ASP A 86 5.00 8.78 25.12
N LEU A 87 4.60 9.69 24.22
CA LEU A 87 3.27 9.67 23.60
C LEU A 87 3.15 8.72 22.41
N ILE A 88 4.16 8.69 21.53
CA ILE A 88 4.10 7.91 20.29
C ILE A 88 4.58 6.49 20.60
N PRO A 89 3.82 5.43 20.27
CA PRO A 89 4.22 4.06 20.56
C PRO A 89 5.51 3.65 19.84
N ASP A 90 6.11 2.55 20.30
CA ASP A 90 7.34 2.01 19.74
C ASP A 90 7.23 1.72 18.23
N GLN A 91 8.31 2.00 17.52
CA GLN A 91 8.35 2.04 16.05
C GLN A 91 8.11 0.65 15.45
N ASP A 92 8.90 -0.32 15.91
CA ASP A 92 8.98 -1.66 15.31
C ASP A 92 7.70 -2.49 15.55
N GLU A 93 7.07 -2.30 16.71
CA GLU A 93 5.95 -3.17 17.09
C GLU A 93 4.61 -2.73 16.53
N VAL A 94 4.32 -1.43 16.50
CA VAL A 94 2.98 -0.91 16.24
C VAL A 94 2.93 -0.10 14.96
N LEU A 95 3.87 0.83 14.77
CA LEU A 95 3.81 1.75 13.64
C LEU A 95 4.14 1.05 12.32
N ASP A 96 5.19 0.23 12.28
CA ASP A 96 5.56 -0.54 11.07
C ASP A 96 4.48 -1.56 10.68
N LYS A 97 3.90 -2.25 11.66
CA LYS A 97 2.80 -3.19 11.41
C LYS A 97 1.57 -2.46 10.88
N ALA A 98 1.23 -1.30 11.45
CA ALA A 98 0.11 -0.51 10.99
C ALA A 98 0.35 0.05 9.57
N MET A 99 1.57 0.46 9.25
CA MET A 99 1.96 0.94 7.92
C MET A 99 1.78 -0.17 6.88
N THR A 100 2.26 -1.38 7.19
CA THR A 100 2.10 -2.56 6.33
C THR A 100 0.61 -2.88 6.09
N LEU A 101 -0.23 -2.80 7.13
CA LEU A 101 -1.66 -3.06 7.01
C LEU A 101 -2.39 -2.00 6.16
N TYR A 102 -2.01 -0.74 6.27
CA TYR A 102 -2.62 0.33 5.48
C TYR A 102 -2.16 0.32 4.03
N GLU A 103 -0.89 0.00 3.77
CA GLU A 103 -0.37 -0.21 2.41
C GLU A 103 -1.08 -1.38 1.72
N ALA A 104 -1.25 -2.51 2.43
CA ALA A 104 -2.02 -3.64 1.92
C ALA A 104 -3.48 -3.24 1.67
N ALA A 105 -4.10 -2.48 2.57
CA ALA A 105 -5.46 -1.97 2.37
C ALA A 105 -5.59 -1.03 1.16
N GLU A 106 -4.53 -0.34 0.76
CA GLU A 106 -4.54 0.55 -0.41
C GLU A 106 -4.33 -0.22 -1.72
N HIS A 107 -3.38 -1.16 -1.75
CA HIS A 107 -2.85 -1.74 -2.99
C HIS A 107 -3.21 -3.20 -3.24
N GLU A 108 -3.58 -3.97 -2.21
CA GLU A 108 -3.87 -5.40 -2.35
C GLU A 108 -5.35 -5.65 -2.54
N SER A 109 -5.74 -5.89 -3.79
CA SER A 109 -7.11 -6.26 -4.13
C SER A 109 -7.50 -7.60 -3.50
N ALA A 110 -8.71 -7.67 -2.96
CA ALA A 110 -9.26 -8.93 -2.50
C ALA A 110 -9.52 -9.88 -3.68
N PRO A 111 -9.46 -11.21 -3.45
CA PRO A 111 -9.86 -12.19 -4.47
C PRO A 111 -11.31 -11.97 -4.92
N GLN A 112 -11.59 -12.17 -6.20
CA GLN A 112 -12.92 -11.97 -6.78
C GLN A 112 -14.00 -12.80 -6.08
N ASP A 113 -13.73 -14.07 -5.81
CA ASP A 113 -14.67 -14.96 -5.11
C ASP A 113 -14.99 -14.46 -3.69
N TRP A 114 -14.00 -13.85 -3.03
CA TRP A 114 -14.19 -13.25 -1.72
C TRP A 114 -15.03 -11.97 -1.80
N LEU A 115 -14.82 -11.13 -2.83
CA LEU A 115 -15.61 -9.92 -3.06
C LEU A 115 -17.08 -10.26 -3.29
N GLN A 116 -17.35 -11.26 -4.15
CA GLN A 116 -18.70 -11.75 -4.42
C GLN A 116 -19.39 -12.20 -3.12
N LEU A 117 -18.72 -13.07 -2.34
CA LEU A 117 -19.25 -13.55 -1.06
C LEU A 117 -19.53 -12.41 -0.07
N ALA A 118 -18.64 -11.43 0.04
CA ALA A 118 -18.80 -10.30 0.96
C ALA A 118 -20.00 -9.42 0.60
N LEU A 119 -20.22 -9.18 -0.70
CA LEU A 119 -21.37 -8.43 -1.20
C LEU A 119 -22.68 -9.19 -1.00
N ASP A 120 -22.70 -10.50 -1.27
CA ASP A 120 -23.87 -11.35 -1.04
C ASP A 120 -24.26 -11.39 0.44
N LEU A 121 -23.28 -11.48 1.34
CA LEU A 121 -23.52 -11.40 2.79
C LEU A 121 -24.09 -10.03 3.21
N MET A 122 -23.61 -8.93 2.63
CA MET A 122 -24.19 -7.61 2.87
C MET A 122 -25.65 -7.57 2.43
N LEU A 123 -25.96 -8.01 1.22
CA LEU A 123 -27.31 -8.02 0.68
C LEU A 123 -28.23 -8.90 1.53
N ALA A 124 -27.80 -10.11 1.89
CA ALA A 124 -28.56 -11.01 2.76
C ALA A 124 -28.87 -10.38 4.14
N SER A 125 -27.98 -9.53 4.65
CA SER A 125 -28.17 -8.82 5.93
C SER A 125 -29.08 -7.59 5.83
N THR A 126 -29.47 -7.16 4.63
CA THR A 126 -30.23 -5.92 4.41
C THR A 126 -31.72 -6.25 4.17
N PRO A 127 -32.65 -5.81 5.04
CA PRO A 127 -34.07 -6.20 4.95
C PRO A 127 -34.74 -5.87 3.61
N ASN A 128 -34.28 -4.78 2.97
CA ASN A 128 -34.83 -4.26 1.73
C ASN A 128 -34.18 -4.88 0.48
N ALA A 129 -33.21 -5.78 0.64
CA ALA A 129 -32.53 -6.45 -0.46
C ALA A 129 -33.28 -7.67 -1.02
N LYS A 130 -34.44 -8.04 -0.44
CA LYS A 130 -35.21 -9.23 -0.85
C LYS A 130 -35.67 -9.24 -2.33
N GLY A 131 -35.62 -8.08 -3.01
CA GLY A 131 -35.90 -7.95 -4.44
C GLY A 131 -34.69 -7.52 -5.28
N VAL A 132 -33.51 -7.39 -4.67
CA VAL A 132 -32.27 -7.09 -5.40
C VAL A 132 -31.80 -8.41 -6.02
N THR A 133 -31.69 -8.41 -7.35
CA THR A 133 -31.29 -9.59 -8.11
C THR A 133 -29.81 -9.90 -7.88
N GLU A 134 -29.41 -11.17 -8.05
CA GLU A 134 -28.00 -11.61 -8.04
C GLU A 134 -27.13 -10.77 -9.01
N HIS A 135 -27.76 -10.19 -10.03
CA HIS A 135 -27.14 -9.26 -10.97
C HIS A 135 -26.56 -8.00 -10.30
N TYR A 136 -27.06 -7.57 -9.14
CA TYR A 136 -26.50 -6.41 -8.45
C TYR A 136 -25.06 -6.70 -7.99
N ALA A 137 -24.86 -7.82 -7.29
CA ALA A 137 -23.55 -8.19 -6.77
C ALA A 137 -22.59 -8.50 -7.91
N ALA A 138 -23.04 -9.27 -8.92
CA ALA A 138 -22.24 -9.54 -10.11
C ALA A 138 -21.83 -8.25 -10.83
N ALA A 139 -22.75 -7.31 -11.06
CA ALA A 139 -22.43 -6.04 -11.71
C ALA A 139 -21.47 -5.17 -10.88
N LEU A 140 -21.54 -5.21 -9.55
CA LEU A 140 -20.54 -4.53 -8.70
C LEU A 140 -19.17 -5.17 -8.86
N VAL A 141 -19.08 -6.50 -8.82
CA VAL A 141 -17.81 -7.22 -8.97
C VAL A 141 -17.22 -6.95 -10.36
N ASP A 142 -18.01 -7.08 -11.41
CA ASP A 142 -17.58 -6.78 -12.79
C ASP A 142 -17.09 -5.34 -12.89
N SER A 143 -17.83 -4.37 -12.36
CA SER A 143 -17.38 -2.96 -12.33
C SER A 143 -16.03 -2.84 -11.61
N MET A 144 -15.89 -3.44 -10.43
CA MET A 144 -14.63 -3.35 -9.66
C MET A 144 -13.44 -3.99 -10.38
N MET A 145 -13.67 -5.09 -11.11
CA MET A 145 -12.61 -5.90 -11.72
C MET A 145 -12.27 -5.50 -13.15
N ASP A 146 -13.22 -4.94 -13.90
CA ASP A 146 -13.09 -4.70 -15.33
C ASP A 146 -13.19 -3.21 -15.73
N ASP A 147 -13.61 -2.31 -14.83
CA ASP A 147 -13.67 -0.87 -15.10
C ASP A 147 -12.40 -0.12 -14.63
N PRO A 148 -11.48 0.26 -15.54
CA PRO A 148 -10.26 0.97 -15.18
C PRO A 148 -10.49 2.37 -14.61
N GLU A 149 -11.64 3.01 -14.86
CA GLU A 149 -11.95 4.32 -14.29
C GLU A 149 -12.10 4.23 -12.76
N ILE A 150 -12.55 3.08 -12.26
CA ILE A 150 -12.76 2.84 -10.83
C ILE A 150 -11.42 2.66 -10.10
N TRP A 151 -10.38 2.19 -10.78
CA TRP A 151 -9.13 1.78 -10.13
C TRP A 151 -8.28 2.95 -9.66
N GLN A 152 -8.45 4.16 -10.20
CA GLN A 152 -7.71 5.36 -9.79
C GLN A 152 -6.18 5.19 -9.79
N GLY A 153 -5.64 4.40 -10.73
CA GLY A 153 -4.20 4.08 -10.80
C GLY A 153 -3.74 2.90 -9.94
N HIS A 154 -4.66 2.21 -9.26
CA HIS A 154 -4.39 0.99 -8.49
C HIS A 154 -4.65 -0.28 -9.34
N LYS A 155 -4.37 -1.45 -8.76
CA LYS A 155 -4.73 -2.74 -9.35
C LYS A 155 -6.27 -2.90 -9.41
N PRO A 156 -6.79 -3.77 -10.31
CA PRO A 156 -8.21 -4.04 -10.40
C PRO A 156 -8.81 -4.50 -9.07
N GLY A 157 -10.00 -4.01 -8.73
CA GLY A 157 -10.70 -4.35 -7.48
C GLY A 157 -10.40 -3.42 -6.30
N PHE A 158 -10.91 -3.77 -5.13
CA PHE A 158 -10.63 -3.12 -3.84
C PHE A 158 -10.15 -4.14 -2.82
N SER A 159 -9.41 -3.68 -1.82
CA SER A 159 -8.92 -4.53 -0.74
C SER A 159 -10.05 -4.96 0.20
N ALA A 160 -9.85 -6.08 0.90
CA ALA A 160 -10.82 -6.57 1.88
C ALA A 160 -11.11 -5.54 2.99
N PRO A 161 -10.12 -4.82 3.57
CA PRO A 161 -10.38 -3.77 4.56
C PRO A 161 -11.23 -2.62 4.02
N VAL A 162 -11.01 -2.20 2.76
CA VAL A 162 -11.81 -1.15 2.11
C VAL A 162 -13.26 -1.61 2.00
N ILE A 163 -13.49 -2.81 1.46
CA ILE A 163 -14.83 -3.37 1.31
C ILE A 163 -15.53 -3.50 2.66
N VAL A 164 -14.90 -4.13 3.66
CA VAL A 164 -15.50 -4.29 4.99
C VAL A 164 -15.88 -2.94 5.60
N ARG A 165 -15.05 -1.90 5.40
CA ARG A 165 -15.36 -0.56 5.88
C ARG A 165 -16.56 0.05 5.15
N THR A 166 -16.61 -0.07 3.82
CA THR A 166 -17.77 0.34 3.01
C THR A 166 -19.04 -0.36 3.48
N LEU A 167 -19.01 -1.68 3.64
CA LEU A 167 -20.16 -2.48 4.12
C LEU A 167 -20.68 -1.98 5.47
N ARG A 168 -19.77 -1.66 6.40
CA ARG A 168 -20.12 -1.10 7.71
C ARG A 168 -20.71 0.30 7.61
N GLU A 169 -20.20 1.16 6.74
CA GLU A 169 -20.73 2.50 6.52
C GLU A 169 -22.14 2.43 5.92
N VAL A 170 -22.33 1.64 4.86
CA VAL A 170 -23.63 1.39 4.22
C VAL A 170 -24.65 0.88 5.24
N ARG A 171 -24.29 -0.13 6.04
CA ARG A 171 -25.19 -0.68 7.07
C ARG A 171 -25.59 0.33 8.15
N ARG A 172 -24.73 1.30 8.45
CA ARG A 172 -25.01 2.33 9.46
C ARG A 172 -25.80 3.51 8.91
N ALA A 173 -25.52 3.91 7.67
CA ALA A 173 -26.05 5.12 7.06
C ALA A 173 -27.35 4.89 6.29
N SER A 174 -27.52 3.70 5.72
CA SER A 174 -28.56 3.44 4.73
C SER A 174 -29.58 2.44 5.24
N ALA A 175 -30.86 2.82 5.18
CA ALA A 175 -31.97 1.88 5.36
C ALA A 175 -32.16 0.98 4.13
N PHE A 176 -31.65 1.39 2.96
CA PHE A 176 -31.79 0.70 1.69
C PHE A 176 -30.42 0.26 1.14
N VAL A 177 -30.44 -0.72 0.24
CA VAL A 177 -29.25 -1.09 -0.53
C VAL A 177 -28.84 0.11 -1.38
N PRO A 178 -27.56 0.55 -1.34
CA PRO A 178 -27.10 1.71 -2.08
C PRO A 178 -27.08 1.45 -3.58
N ALA A 179 -27.10 2.50 -4.39
CA ALA A 179 -26.86 2.36 -5.82
C ALA A 179 -25.41 1.89 -6.08
N HIS A 180 -25.14 1.23 -7.22
CA HIS A 180 -23.79 0.76 -7.58
C HIS A 180 -22.74 1.87 -7.48
N ALA A 181 -23.05 3.04 -8.05
CA ALA A 181 -22.15 4.19 -8.04
C ALA A 181 -21.88 4.73 -6.63
N GLU A 182 -22.88 4.72 -5.74
CA GLU A 182 -22.72 5.14 -4.35
C GLU A 182 -21.79 4.19 -3.59
N PHE A 183 -21.97 2.88 -3.79
CA PHE A 183 -21.11 1.87 -3.18
C PHE A 183 -19.66 2.01 -3.63
N ILE A 184 -19.44 2.14 -4.94
CA ILE A 184 -18.11 2.33 -5.53
C ILE A 184 -17.46 3.63 -5.02
N SER A 185 -18.23 4.72 -4.95
CA SER A 185 -17.75 6.00 -4.42
C SER A 185 -17.29 5.88 -2.96
N LEU A 186 -18.02 5.12 -2.14
CA LEU A 186 -17.61 4.84 -0.76
C LEU A 186 -16.32 4.00 -0.69
N CYS A 187 -16.16 3.00 -1.56
CA CYS A 187 -14.92 2.23 -1.66
C CYS A 187 -13.73 3.14 -2.00
N GLN A 188 -13.88 4.03 -2.98
CA GLN A 188 -12.85 5.00 -3.36
C GLN A 188 -12.53 5.96 -2.21
N LYS A 189 -13.55 6.50 -1.55
CA LYS A 189 -13.40 7.34 -0.34
C LYS A 189 -12.59 6.62 0.74
N HIS A 190 -12.88 5.34 1.01
CA HIS A 190 -12.18 4.58 2.02
C HIS A 190 -10.75 4.21 1.63
N ARG A 191 -10.47 3.90 0.35
CA ARG A 191 -9.10 3.73 -0.14
C ARG A 191 -8.28 5.02 0.09
N GLN A 192 -8.81 6.17 -0.30
CA GLN A 192 -8.15 7.46 -0.07
C GLN A 192 -7.93 7.74 1.42
N GLN A 193 -8.84 7.28 2.28
CA GLN A 193 -8.70 7.41 3.72
C GLN A 193 -7.55 6.53 4.27
N PHE A 194 -7.37 5.30 3.76
CA PHE A 194 -6.22 4.46 4.12
C PHE A 194 -4.90 5.10 3.68
N ASN A 195 -4.86 5.67 2.47
CA ASN A 195 -3.69 6.42 2.00
C ASN A 195 -3.34 7.59 2.94
N ARG A 196 -4.35 8.36 3.38
CA ARG A 196 -4.14 9.44 4.36
C ARG A 196 -3.58 8.92 5.68
N TRP A 197 -4.10 7.82 6.22
CA TRP A 197 -3.56 7.25 7.45
C TRP A 197 -2.14 6.72 7.30
N GLN A 198 -1.76 6.23 6.12
CA GLN A 198 -0.38 5.86 5.83
C GLN A 198 0.53 7.09 5.92
N LEU A 199 0.13 8.22 5.31
CA LEU A 199 0.87 9.48 5.41
C LEU A 199 0.97 10.01 6.84
N ASP A 200 -0.11 9.87 7.62
CA ASP A 200 -0.14 10.22 9.04
C ASP A 200 0.84 9.35 9.84
N LEU A 201 0.89 8.04 9.58
CA LEU A 201 1.85 7.13 10.21
C LEU A 201 3.30 7.47 9.86
N THR A 202 3.59 7.75 8.59
CA THR A 202 4.94 8.20 8.18
C THR A 202 5.33 9.49 8.90
N THR A 203 4.37 10.41 9.09
CA THR A 203 4.61 11.64 9.85
C THR A 203 4.90 11.34 11.31
N LEU A 204 4.16 10.41 11.93
CA LEU A 204 4.41 9.99 13.31
C LEU A 204 5.77 9.30 13.47
N HIS A 205 6.19 8.45 12.53
CA HIS A 205 7.55 7.89 12.50
C HIS A 205 8.60 8.99 12.49
N ASN A 206 8.50 9.95 11.56
CA ASN A 206 9.47 11.03 11.46
C ASN A 206 9.56 11.89 12.75
N ILE A 207 8.42 12.13 13.41
CA ILE A 207 8.38 12.87 14.68
C ILE A 207 9.04 12.06 15.78
N ARG A 208 8.77 10.75 15.82
CA ARG A 208 9.36 9.81 16.78
C ARG A 208 10.87 9.71 16.60
N ASP A 209 11.34 9.48 15.38
CA ASP A 209 12.76 9.46 15.02
C ASP A 209 13.47 10.75 15.44
N ALA A 210 12.85 11.91 15.17
CA ALA A 210 13.43 13.19 15.55
C ALA A 210 13.54 13.34 17.08
N ALA A 211 12.53 12.87 17.82
CA ALA A 211 12.56 12.88 19.29
C ALA A 211 13.62 11.92 19.84
N GLU A 212 13.70 10.70 19.32
CA GLU A 212 14.70 9.69 19.68
C GLU A 212 16.11 10.19 19.45
N ASN A 213 16.38 10.74 18.27
CA ASN A 213 17.68 11.32 17.94
C ASN A 213 18.07 12.44 18.90
N ILE A 214 17.14 13.30 19.34
CA ILE A 214 17.44 14.34 20.33
C ILE A 214 17.81 13.70 21.67
N LEU A 215 17.06 12.69 22.13
CA LEU A 215 17.29 12.04 23.42
C LEU A 215 18.57 11.20 23.44
N ILE A 216 18.88 10.49 22.36
CA ILE A 216 20.15 9.77 22.15
C ILE A 216 21.32 10.76 22.23
N ASN A 217 21.25 11.88 21.51
CA ASN A 217 22.30 12.91 21.54
C ASN A 217 22.50 13.57 22.93
N LEU A 218 21.47 13.55 23.77
CA LEU A 218 21.51 14.00 25.16
C LEU A 218 21.97 12.90 26.13
N GLY A 219 22.10 11.65 25.68
CA GLY A 219 22.50 10.48 26.48
C GLY A 219 21.38 9.95 27.38
N GLU A 220 20.12 10.20 27.03
CA GLU A 220 18.95 9.80 27.83
C GLU A 220 18.31 8.49 27.37
N VAL A 221 18.53 8.14 26.11
CA VAL A 221 18.06 6.90 25.49
C VAL A 221 19.28 6.21 24.90
N ALA A 222 19.34 4.88 25.02
CA ALA A 222 20.41 4.09 24.42
C ALA A 222 20.35 4.18 22.90
N GLU A 223 21.52 4.19 22.25
CA GLU A 223 21.54 3.95 20.80
C GLU A 223 20.96 2.55 20.55
N PRO A 224 20.10 2.38 19.54
CA PRO A 224 19.62 1.05 19.17
C PRO A 224 20.83 0.18 18.86
N ASP A 225 20.97 -0.94 19.60
CA ASP A 225 22.06 -1.89 19.43
C ASP A 225 22.12 -2.31 17.95
N GLY A 226 23.20 -1.93 17.27
CA GLY A 226 23.34 -2.00 15.81
C GLY A 226 23.45 -3.41 15.22
N GLU A 227 22.69 -4.38 15.69
CA GLU A 227 22.50 -5.65 14.99
C GLU A 227 21.48 -5.48 13.87
N TYR A 228 21.91 -4.88 12.75
CA TYR A 228 21.25 -5.12 11.47
C TYR A 228 21.69 -6.51 10.98
N PRO A 229 20.81 -7.53 10.94
CA PRO A 229 21.11 -8.78 10.26
C PRO A 229 21.18 -8.46 8.75
N PHE A 230 22.40 -8.45 8.21
CA PHE A 230 22.66 -8.42 6.77
C PHE A 230 22.21 -9.73 6.09
#